data_AF-A0A923MTM3-F1
#
_entry.id   AF-A0A923MTM3-F1
#
_cell.length_a   1.000
_cell.length_b   1.000
_cell.length_c   1.000
_cell.angle_alpha   90.00
_cell.angle_beta   90.00
_cell.angle_gamma   90.00
#
_symmetry.space_group_name_H-M   'P 1'
#
loop_
_entity.id
_entity.type
_entity.pdbx_description
1 polymer ?
#
loop_
_entity_poly.entity_id
_entity_poly.type
_entity_poly.pdbx_seq_one_letter_code
_entity_poly.pdbx_strand_id
1 'polypeptide(L)' 'MKDMLCRKCGIIPDRIHAKWWQKWIPTAARYYCAGCGRRFVRLFGT' A
#
# COMPACT_ATOMS: atom_id res chain seq x y z
N MET A 1 -2.67 10.50 10.26
CA MET A 1 -2.61 9.40 9.27
C MET A 1 -2.55 8.10 10.06
N LYS A 2 -3.68 7.40 10.17
CA LYS A 2 -3.78 6.17 10.99
C LYS A 2 -3.14 5.03 10.20
N ASP A 3 -2.10 4.44 10.76
CA ASP A 3 -1.21 3.46 10.15
C ASP A 3 -1.98 2.36 9.41
N MET A 4 -1.67 2.21 8.11
CA MET A 4 -2.31 1.22 7.25
C MET A 4 -1.73 -0.17 7.57
N LEU A 5 -2.11 -0.75 8.72
CA LEU A 5 -1.57 -2.03 9.18
C LEU A 5 -2.10 -3.18 8.32
N CYS A 6 -1.25 -4.17 8.07
CA CYS A 6 -1.70 -5.41 7.48
C CYS A 6 -2.67 -6.13 8.42
N ARG A 7 -3.95 -6.23 8.08
CA ARG A 7 -4.98 -6.88 8.93
C ARG A 7 -4.65 -8.33 9.34
N LYS A 8 -3.79 -9.01 8.58
CA LYS A 8 -3.38 -10.39 8.87
C LYS A 8 -2.16 -10.48 9.79
N CYS A 9 -1.19 -9.57 9.64
CA CYS A 9 0.08 -9.64 10.36
C CYS A 9 0.19 -8.62 11.49
N GLY A 10 -0.62 -7.56 11.48
CA GLY A 10 -0.46 -6.40 12.36
C GLY A 10 0.78 -5.55 12.05
N ILE A 11 1.52 -5.85 10.97
CA ILE A 11 2.76 -5.15 10.60
C ILE A 11 2.44 -4.00 9.64
N ILE A 12 3.21 -2.91 9.75
CA ILE A 12 3.18 -1.78 8.82
C ILE A 12 3.76 -2.25 7.47
N PRO A 13 2.96 -2.27 6.39
CA PRO A 13 3.44 -2.68 5.08
C PRO A 13 4.33 -1.59 4.47
N ASP A 14 5.37 -2.02 3.78
CA ASP A 14 6.37 -1.16 3.15
C ASP A 14 5.84 -0.57 1.84
N ARG A 15 6.15 0.70 1.55
CA ARG A 15 5.68 1.36 0.33
C ARG A 15 6.53 0.94 -0.86
N ILE A 16 5.90 0.34 -1.86
CA ILE A 16 6.58 -0.14 -3.07
C ILE A 16 6.35 0.79 -4.26
N HIS A 17 7.21 0.63 -5.27
CA HIS A 17 7.12 1.37 -6.52
C HIS A 17 5.72 1.29 -7.15
N ALA A 18 5.18 2.47 -7.45
CA ALA A 18 3.96 2.62 -8.22
C ALA A 18 4.19 2.10 -9.64
N LYS A 19 3.17 1.43 -10.21
CA LYS A 19 3.19 1.05 -11.62
C LYS A 19 3.06 2.29 -12.49
N TRP A 20 3.52 2.21 -13.74
CA TRP A 20 3.43 3.33 -14.69
C TRP A 20 2.01 3.87 -14.85
N TRP A 21 1.00 2.98 -14.93
CA TRP A 21 -0.41 3.40 -15.02
C TRP A 21 -0.92 4.12 -13.76
N GLN A 22 -0.28 3.94 -12.60
CA GLN A 22 -0.64 4.63 -11.37
C GLN A 22 -0.15 6.07 -11.35
N LYS A 23 0.73 6.48 -12.27
CA LYS A 23 1.10 7.89 -12.44
C LYS A 23 -0.10 8.77 -12.82
N TRP A 24 -1.13 8.17 -13.43
CA TRP A 24 -2.38 8.85 -13.77
C TRP A 24 -3.32 9.05 -12.57
N ILE A 25 -3.04 8.40 -11.44
CA ILE A 25 -3.82 8.51 -10.21
C ILE A 25 -2.88 9.07 -9.12
N PRO A 26 -2.82 10.39 -8.91
CA PRO A 26 -1.84 11.01 -8.02
C PRO A 26 -1.93 10.52 -6.55
N THR A 27 -3.10 10.04 -6.12
CA THR A 27 -3.30 9.45 -4.78
C THR A 27 -2.99 7.95 -4.71
N ALA A 28 -2.61 7.31 -5.82
CA ALA A 28 -2.32 5.89 -5.83
C ALA A 28 -0.98 5.59 -5.15
N ALA A 29 -1.04 4.77 -4.10
CA ALA A 29 0.13 4.24 -3.42
C ALA A 29 0.05 2.71 -3.35
N ARG A 30 1.19 2.04 -3.42
CA ARG A 30 1.28 0.58 -3.28
C ARG A 30 2.06 0.23 -2.03
N TYR A 31 1.61 -0.84 -1.37
CA TYR A 31 2.21 -1.33 -0.15
C TYR A 31 2.41 -2.84 -0.22
N TYR A 32 3.43 -3.34 0.46
CA TYR A 32 3.80 -4.74 0.54
C TYR A 32 3.98 -5.14 2.01
N CYS A 33 3.28 -6.20 2.44
CA CYS A 33 3.52 -6.76 3.76
C CYS A 33 4.56 -7.87 3.68
N ALA A 34 5.71 -7.67 4.32
CA ALA A 34 6.79 -8.66 4.40
C ALA A 34 6.37 -9.94 5.16
N GLY A 35 5.47 -9.84 6.14
CA GLY A 35 5.05 -10.98 6.96
C GLY A 35 4.13 -11.98 6.27
N CYS A 36 3.30 -11.54 5.31
CA CYS A 36 2.36 -12.44 4.60
C CYS A 36 2.46 -12.39 3.07
N GLY A 37 3.37 -11.58 2.53
CA GLY A 37 3.57 -11.42 1.08
C GLY A 37 2.46 -10.66 0.35
N ARG A 38 1.42 -10.17 1.06
CA ARG A 38 0.29 -9.47 0.43
C ARG A 38 0.69 -8.10 -0.07
N ARG A 39 0.14 -7.73 -1.22
CA ARG A 39 0.29 -6.41 -1.84
C ARG A 39 -1.03 -5.67 -1.79
N PHE A 40 -0.97 -4.40 -1.44
CA PHE A 40 -2.13 -3.52 -1.32
C PHE A 40 -1.96 -2.34 -2.27
N VAL A 41 -3.06 -1.85 -2.81
CA VAL A 41 -3.11 -0.61 -3.56
C VAL A 41 -4.07 0.30 -2.82
N ARG A 42 -3.59 1.45 -2.36
CA ARG A 42 -4.43 2.55 -1.90
C ARG A 42 -4.69 3.43 -3.10
N LEU A 43 -5.95 3.55 -3.51
CA LEU A 43 -6.34 4.39 -4.66
C LEU A 43 -6.77 5.81 -4.22
N PHE A 44 -7.30 5.94 -3.00
CA PHE A 44 -7.81 7.20 -2.46
C PHE A 44 -7.28 7.46 -1.05
N GLY A 45 -6.87 8.69 -0.79
CA GLY A 45 -6.50 9.18 0.53
C GLY A 45 -7.60 10.06 1.09
N THR A 46 -8.45 9.50 1.95
CA THR A 46 -9.14 10.26 3.01
C THR A 46 -8.30 10.22 4.28
#